data_AF-A0A6I6UII1-F1
#
_entry.id   AF-A0A6I6UII1-F1
#
_cell.length_a   1.000
_cell.length_b   1.000
_cell.length_c   1.000
_cell.angle_alpha   90.00
_cell.angle_beta   90.00
_cell.angle_gamma   90.00
#
_symmetry.space_group_name_H-M   'P 1'
#
loop_
_entity.id
_entity.type
_entity.pdbx_description
1 polymer ?
#
loop_
_entity_poly.entity_id
_entity_poly.type
_entity_poly.pdbx_seq_one_letter_code
_entity_poly.pdbx_strand_id
1 'polypeptide(L)'
;MQESKREKVLRYLLIGICLLDVLGGFLYSSSSDKVEEIKPSTHAQVLSRGDESRNPVIAVAKVVEEQPVLVIYEIDQKNQYYFKVLHSVSLHNPVKTLRVTKEHNGVWVQMEEKKWILFSESLEVLQERESEPSSVTSSRQPFHVQEGTGSISIPQGSHEVRLDLTDKSGEPEEIHSLSGDDSVWLVVFQKDMVLARSR
;
A
#
# COMPACT_ATOMS: atom_id res chain seq x y z
N MET A 1 65.70 -24.44 4.06
CA MET A 1 64.99 -23.89 5.23
C MET A 1 63.71 -24.71 5.40
N GLN A 2 63.73 -25.71 6.28
CA GLN A 2 62.55 -26.54 6.56
C GLN A 2 61.74 -25.84 7.66
N GLU A 3 60.51 -25.46 7.33
CA GLU A 3 59.54 -24.88 8.25
C GLU A 3 59.32 -25.85 9.42
N SER A 4 59.43 -25.36 10.66
CA SER A 4 59.26 -26.18 11.86
C SER A 4 57.82 -26.69 11.94
N LYS A 5 57.61 -27.93 12.46
CA LYS A 5 56.26 -28.49 12.66
C LYS A 5 55.34 -27.53 13.43
N ARG A 6 55.89 -26.68 14.31
CA ARG A 6 55.16 -25.64 15.05
C ARG A 6 54.72 -24.47 14.19
N GLU A 7 55.57 -24.01 13.26
CA GLU A 7 55.23 -22.91 12.33
C GLU A 7 54.15 -23.33 11.35
N LYS A 8 54.22 -24.59 10.87
CA LYS A 8 53.21 -25.15 9.97
C LYS A 8 51.82 -25.20 10.61
N VAL A 9 51.75 -25.59 11.89
CA VAL A 9 50.48 -25.61 12.66
C VAL A 9 49.95 -24.20 12.90
N LEU A 10 50.82 -23.25 13.26
CA LEU A 10 50.43 -21.86 13.49
C LEU A 10 49.83 -21.22 12.23
N ARG A 11 50.40 -21.51 11.07
CA ARG A 11 49.91 -21.04 9.77
C ARG A 11 48.51 -21.57 9.46
N TYR A 12 48.26 -22.87 9.64
CA TYR A 12 46.92 -23.43 9.42
C TYR A 12 45.88 -22.89 10.40
N LEU A 13 46.28 -22.60 11.64
CA LEU A 13 45.40 -22.04 12.66
C LEU A 13 44.97 -20.61 12.30
N LEU A 14 45.90 -19.76 11.83
CA LEU A 14 45.58 -18.42 11.33
C LEU A 14 44.66 -18.43 10.10
N ILE A 15 44.94 -19.33 9.14
CA ILE A 15 44.08 -19.47 7.95
C ILE A 15 42.67 -19.91 8.35
N GLY A 16 42.55 -20.84 9.31
CA GLY A 16 41.27 -21.31 9.82
C GLY A 16 40.45 -20.19 10.48
N ILE A 17 41.09 -19.36 11.31
CA ILE A 17 40.43 -18.21 11.95
C ILE A 17 39.93 -17.21 10.90
N CYS A 18 40.77 -16.83 9.92
CA CYS A 18 40.33 -15.91 8.87
C CYS A 18 39.16 -16.46 8.04
N LEU A 19 39.15 -17.77 7.74
CA LEU A 19 38.04 -18.40 7.03
C LEU A 19 36.75 -18.39 7.87
N LEU A 20 36.86 -18.61 9.18
CA LEU A 20 35.72 -18.55 10.11
C LEU A 20 35.16 -17.14 10.24
N ASP A 21 36.03 -16.12 10.30
CA ASP A 21 35.60 -14.72 10.36
C ASP A 21 34.88 -14.30 9.07
N VAL A 22 35.40 -14.72 7.90
CA VAL A 22 34.73 -14.47 6.61
C VAL A 22 33.41 -15.21 6.52
N LEU A 23 33.33 -16.48 6.91
CA LEU A 23 32.07 -17.23 6.92
C LEU A 23 31.05 -16.63 7.91
N GLY A 24 31.50 -16.25 9.10
CA GLY A 24 30.68 -15.63 10.13
C GLY A 24 30.12 -14.29 9.68
N GLY A 25 30.97 -13.45 9.07
CA GLY A 25 30.54 -12.19 8.45
C GLY A 25 29.55 -12.41 7.31
N PHE A 26 29.77 -13.41 6.46
CA PHE A 26 28.87 -13.73 5.36
C PHE A 26 27.51 -14.27 5.85
N LEU A 27 27.49 -15.13 6.88
CA LEU A 27 26.27 -15.65 7.50
C LEU A 27 25.50 -14.57 8.28
N TYR A 28 26.21 -13.67 8.95
CA TYR A 28 25.61 -12.52 9.63
C TYR A 28 25.02 -11.54 8.62
N SER A 29 25.74 -11.22 7.55
CA SER A 29 25.24 -10.38 6.43
C SER A 29 24.04 -11.05 5.74
N SER A 30 24.09 -12.35 5.47
CA SER A 30 23.00 -13.09 4.82
C SER A 30 21.77 -13.26 5.72
N SER A 31 21.94 -13.21 7.04
CA SER A 31 20.82 -13.27 8.00
C SER A 31 20.24 -11.89 8.32
N SER A 32 21.01 -10.83 8.12
CA SER A 32 20.60 -9.45 8.40
C SER A 32 19.85 -8.79 7.24
N ASP A 33 19.92 -9.34 6.03
CA ASP A 33 19.10 -8.93 4.89
C ASP A 33 17.82 -9.77 4.82
N LYS A 34 16.98 -9.65 5.85
CA LYS A 34 15.53 -9.64 5.58
C LYS A 34 15.17 -8.24 5.11
N VAL A 35 15.70 -7.85 3.95
CA VAL A 35 15.05 -6.82 3.15
C VAL A 35 13.71 -7.45 2.79
N GLU A 36 12.66 -7.08 3.53
CA GLU A 36 11.30 -7.36 3.08
C GLU A 36 11.23 -6.84 1.66
N GLU A 37 11.19 -7.77 0.70
CA GLU A 37 10.93 -7.44 -0.69
C GLU A 37 9.69 -6.54 -0.67
N ILE A 38 9.86 -5.25 -1.02
CA ILE A 38 8.77 -4.28 -0.97
C ILE A 38 7.77 -4.76 -2.01
N LYS A 39 6.81 -5.57 -1.57
CA LYS A 39 5.71 -5.97 -2.43
C LYS A 39 4.98 -4.68 -2.77
N PRO A 40 4.84 -4.35 -4.05
CA PRO A 40 4.04 -3.20 -4.43
C PRO A 40 2.63 -3.47 -3.93
N SER A 41 2.19 -2.68 -2.96
CA SER A 41 0.83 -2.66 -2.47
C SER A 41 0.24 -1.29 -2.76
N THR A 42 -0.94 -1.29 -3.36
CA THR A 42 -1.71 -0.07 -3.60
C THR A 42 -2.84 -0.06 -2.58
N HIS A 43 -2.91 1.00 -1.79
CA HIS A 43 -3.99 1.19 -0.82
C HIS A 43 -4.71 2.49 -1.15
N ALA A 44 -6.04 2.48 -1.04
CA ALA A 44 -6.84 3.66 -1.29
C ALA A 44 -7.81 3.96 -0.13
N GLN A 45 -8.14 5.24 0.01
CA GLN A 45 -9.24 5.70 0.86
C GLN A 45 -9.97 6.85 0.19
N VAL A 46 -11.31 6.81 0.23
CA VAL A 46 -12.16 7.90 -0.26
C VAL A 46 -12.25 8.98 0.80
N LEU A 47 -11.71 10.16 0.50
CA LEU A 47 -11.80 11.33 1.36
C LEU A 47 -13.14 12.03 1.21
N SER A 48 -13.63 12.11 -0.03
CA SER A 48 -14.94 12.67 -0.35
C SER A 48 -15.56 11.90 -1.51
N ARG A 49 -16.82 11.48 -1.34
CA ARG A 49 -17.61 10.91 -2.43
C ARG A 49 -18.10 12.04 -3.34
N GLY A 50 -18.14 11.76 -4.63
CA GLY A 50 -18.70 12.68 -5.59
C GLY A 50 -20.22 12.65 -5.61
N ASP A 51 -20.77 13.74 -6.13
CA ASP A 51 -22.19 13.99 -6.37
C ASP A 51 -22.34 14.66 -7.76
N GLU A 52 -23.55 15.08 -8.15
CA GLU A 52 -23.78 15.70 -9.46
C GLU A 52 -22.94 16.98 -9.71
N SER A 53 -22.48 17.62 -8.63
CA SER A 53 -21.76 18.90 -8.66
C SER A 53 -20.27 18.79 -8.33
N ARG A 54 -19.84 17.70 -7.71
CA ARG A 54 -18.47 17.54 -7.20
C ARG A 54 -17.90 16.18 -7.55
N ASN A 55 -16.64 16.20 -7.98
CA ASN A 55 -15.87 15.00 -8.23
C ASN A 55 -15.43 14.33 -6.91
N PRO A 56 -15.32 12.99 -6.87
CA PRO A 56 -14.76 12.30 -5.74
C PRO A 56 -13.27 12.60 -5.57
N VAL A 57 -12.84 12.62 -4.31
CA VAL A 57 -11.44 12.81 -3.92
C VAL A 57 -10.98 11.59 -3.14
N ILE A 58 -9.84 11.03 -3.54
CA ILE A 58 -9.26 9.84 -2.92
C ILE A 58 -7.81 10.09 -2.50
N ALA A 59 -7.39 9.45 -1.42
CA ALA A 59 -6.00 9.28 -1.03
C ALA A 59 -5.52 7.90 -1.49
N VAL A 60 -4.38 7.85 -2.16
CA VAL A 60 -3.79 6.62 -2.68
C VAL A 60 -2.33 6.54 -2.25
N ALA A 61 -2.00 5.46 -1.55
CA ALA A 61 -0.63 5.08 -1.31
C ALA A 61 -0.23 3.99 -2.30
N LYS A 62 0.89 4.19 -3.00
CA LYS A 62 1.43 3.24 -3.97
C LYS A 62 2.95 3.37 -4.05
N VAL A 63 3.59 2.44 -4.73
CA VAL A 63 5.02 2.51 -5.06
C VAL A 63 5.16 2.87 -6.55
N VAL A 64 5.92 3.90 -6.86
CA VAL A 64 6.25 4.34 -8.22
C VAL A 64 7.76 4.39 -8.35
N GLU A 65 8.34 3.65 -9.31
CA GLU A 65 9.80 3.61 -9.51
C GLU A 65 10.57 3.35 -8.21
N GLU A 66 10.13 2.34 -7.45
CA GLU A 66 10.68 1.94 -6.13
C GLU A 66 10.52 2.98 -5.00
N GLN A 67 9.93 4.14 -5.28
CA GLN A 67 9.63 5.17 -4.29
C GLN A 67 8.19 5.04 -3.79
N PRO A 68 7.97 4.79 -2.49
CA PRO A 68 6.65 4.90 -1.88
C PRO A 68 6.16 6.36 -1.95
N VAL A 69 4.91 6.55 -2.40
CA VAL A 69 4.28 7.86 -2.52
C VAL A 69 2.85 7.81 -1.99
N LEU A 70 2.44 8.91 -1.38
CA LEU A 70 1.04 9.19 -1.07
C LEU A 70 0.57 10.30 -2.01
N VAL A 71 -0.59 10.07 -2.64
CA VAL A 71 -1.14 10.98 -3.65
C VAL A 71 -2.61 11.23 -3.35
N ILE A 72 -3.03 12.48 -3.41
CA ILE A 72 -4.45 12.87 -3.41
C ILE A 72 -4.88 13.09 -4.85
N TYR A 73 -5.88 12.32 -5.30
CA TYR A 73 -6.47 12.45 -6.63
C TYR A 73 -7.88 13.01 -6.55
N GLU A 74 -8.21 13.89 -7.50
CA GLU A 74 -9.58 14.21 -7.91
C GLU A 74 -9.92 13.37 -9.15
N ILE A 75 -11.02 12.62 -9.08
CA ILE A 75 -11.44 11.71 -10.14
C ILE A 75 -12.53 12.37 -10.98
N ASP A 76 -12.32 12.50 -12.29
CA ASP A 76 -13.38 12.99 -13.16
C ASP A 76 -14.41 11.89 -13.42
N GLN A 77 -15.63 12.04 -12.87
CA GLN A 77 -16.70 11.07 -13.06
C GLN A 77 -17.13 10.91 -14.52
N LYS A 78 -16.91 11.94 -15.35
CA LYS A 78 -17.28 11.95 -16.78
C LYS A 78 -16.19 11.31 -17.64
N ASN A 79 -14.94 11.27 -17.16
CA ASN A 79 -13.82 10.69 -17.87
C ASN A 79 -13.12 9.63 -17.02
N GLN A 80 -13.45 8.36 -17.29
CA GLN A 80 -12.97 7.21 -16.53
C GLN A 80 -11.45 6.97 -16.53
N TYR A 81 -10.71 7.71 -17.37
CA TYR A 81 -9.26 7.60 -17.49
C TYR A 81 -8.51 8.77 -16.85
N TYR A 82 -9.21 9.76 -16.30
CA TYR A 82 -8.60 10.99 -15.82
C TYR A 82 -8.60 11.08 -14.30
N PHE A 83 -7.39 10.88 -13.75
CA PHE A 83 -7.07 11.05 -12.34
C PHE A 83 -6.20 12.29 -12.21
N LYS A 84 -6.76 13.38 -11.71
CA LYS A 84 -6.03 14.63 -11.52
C LYS A 84 -5.31 14.60 -10.19
N VAL A 85 -3.99 14.68 -10.22
CA VAL A 85 -3.17 14.83 -9.01
C VAL A 85 -3.44 16.21 -8.40
N LEU A 86 -3.94 16.24 -7.17
CA LEU A 86 -4.06 17.47 -6.38
C LEU A 86 -2.77 17.70 -5.57
N HIS A 87 -2.33 16.66 -4.86
CA HIS A 87 -1.14 16.70 -4.01
C HIS A 87 -0.40 15.36 -4.06
N SER A 88 0.91 15.39 -3.89
CA SER A 88 1.72 14.18 -3.73
C SER A 88 2.89 14.44 -2.79
N VAL A 89 3.22 13.44 -1.97
CA VAL A 89 4.40 13.44 -1.11
C VAL A 89 5.11 12.08 -1.22
N SER A 90 6.43 12.11 -1.22
CA SER A 90 7.23 10.89 -1.11
C SER A 90 7.27 10.42 0.34
N LEU A 91 7.13 9.12 0.54
CA LEU A 91 7.18 8.49 1.84
C LEU A 91 8.49 7.71 1.99
N HIS A 92 9.00 7.65 3.22
CA HIS A 92 10.23 6.92 3.51
C HIS A 92 10.06 5.40 3.43
N ASN A 93 8.85 4.92 3.74
CA ASN A 93 8.51 3.51 3.81
C ASN A 93 7.17 3.25 3.09
N PRO A 94 6.96 2.04 2.54
CA PRO A 94 5.67 1.61 2.00
C PRO A 94 4.55 1.71 3.03
N VAL A 95 3.36 2.06 2.58
CA VAL A 95 2.19 2.15 3.44
C VAL A 95 1.62 0.76 3.67
N LYS A 96 1.45 0.39 4.94
CA LYS A 96 0.75 -0.84 5.36
C LYS A 96 -0.76 -0.62 5.43
N THR A 97 -1.18 0.56 5.87
CA THR A 97 -2.60 0.86 6.10
C THR A 97 -2.91 2.34 5.88
N LEU A 98 -4.04 2.62 5.23
CA LEU A 98 -4.67 3.95 5.18
C LEU A 98 -6.00 3.95 5.94
N ARG A 99 -6.28 5.06 6.64
CA ARG A 99 -7.55 5.31 7.35
C ARG A 99 -7.93 6.78 7.23
N VAL A 100 -9.22 7.08 7.14
CA VAL A 100 -9.72 8.46 7.14
C VAL A 100 -10.10 8.85 8.55
N THR A 101 -9.72 10.06 9.00
CA THR A 101 -10.13 10.54 10.32
C THR A 101 -11.55 11.11 10.29
N LYS A 102 -12.29 10.97 11.40
CA LYS A 102 -13.63 11.57 11.55
C LYS A 102 -13.59 13.02 12.07
N GLU A 103 -12.47 13.44 12.65
CA GLU A 103 -12.36 14.70 13.40
C GLU A 103 -11.89 15.86 12.53
N HIS A 104 -11.07 15.57 11.53
CA HIS A 104 -10.43 16.52 10.64
C HIS A 104 -10.52 16.04 9.20
N ASN A 105 -10.28 16.93 8.25
CA ASN A 105 -10.06 16.49 6.88
C ASN A 105 -8.61 16.02 6.74
N GLY A 106 -8.41 14.73 6.49
CA GLY A 106 -7.08 14.16 6.36
C GLY A 106 -7.06 12.63 6.37
N VAL A 107 -5.87 12.08 6.19
CA VAL A 107 -5.64 10.64 6.11
C VAL A 107 -4.56 10.22 7.10
N TRP A 108 -4.90 9.23 7.92
CA TRP A 108 -3.96 8.50 8.75
C TRP A 108 -3.26 7.44 7.92
N VAL A 109 -1.93 7.46 7.98
CA VAL A 109 -1.04 6.56 7.24
C VAL A 109 -0.21 5.78 8.24
N GLN A 110 -0.27 4.46 8.13
CA GLN A 110 0.60 3.55 8.87
C GLN A 110 1.69 3.04 7.95
N MET A 111 2.94 3.43 8.22
CA MET A 111 4.11 2.91 7.49
C MET A 111 4.82 1.80 8.28
N GLU A 112 4.78 1.88 9.61
CA GLU A 112 5.38 0.92 10.53
C GLU A 112 4.32 0.46 11.55
N GLU A 113 4.51 -0.69 12.19
CA GLU A 113 3.50 -1.28 13.08
C GLU A 113 2.99 -0.32 14.16
N LYS A 114 3.90 0.49 14.71
CA LYS A 114 3.63 1.45 15.79
C LYS A 114 3.88 2.88 15.36
N LYS A 115 3.69 3.22 14.09
CA LYS A 115 3.84 4.61 13.64
C LYS A 115 2.73 5.01 12.69
N TRP A 116 1.88 5.89 13.19
CA TRP A 116 0.79 6.52 12.47
C TRP A 116 1.08 7.99 12.29
N ILE A 117 0.94 8.47 11.06
CA ILE A 117 1.11 9.88 10.70
C ILE A 117 -0.19 10.39 10.07
N LEU A 118 -0.68 11.52 10.55
CA LEU A 118 -1.82 12.23 9.95
C LEU A 118 -1.30 13.22 8.95
N PHE A 119 -1.76 13.06 7.71
CA PHE A 119 -1.58 14.01 6.66
C PHE A 119 -2.86 14.83 6.47
N SER A 120 -2.71 16.13 6.26
CA SER A 120 -3.79 17.00 5.80
C SER A 120 -4.21 16.66 4.36
N GLU A 121 -5.26 17.31 3.86
CA GLU A 121 -5.64 17.23 2.43
C GLU A 121 -4.53 17.71 1.48
N SER A 122 -3.68 18.65 1.95
CA SER A 122 -2.50 19.13 1.22
C SER A 122 -1.25 18.26 1.41
N LEU A 123 -1.38 17.15 2.15
CA LEU A 123 -0.30 16.23 2.52
C LEU A 123 0.78 16.84 3.43
N GLU A 124 0.41 17.80 4.26
CA GLU A 124 1.23 18.29 5.36
C GLU A 124 1.07 17.39 6.58
N VAL A 125 2.17 17.13 7.30
CA VAL A 125 2.13 16.34 8.53
C VAL A 125 1.50 17.17 9.65
N LEU A 126 0.35 16.71 10.15
CA LEU A 126 -0.38 17.36 11.23
C LEU A 126 -0.08 16.74 12.59
N GLN A 127 0.11 15.42 12.64
CA GLN A 127 0.30 14.69 13.89
C GLN A 127 1.01 13.36 13.65
N GLU A 128 1.80 12.92 14.62
CA GLU A 128 2.34 11.56 14.69
C GLU A 128 1.89 10.89 15.99
N ARG A 129 1.64 9.58 15.96
CA ARG A 129 1.31 8.78 17.15
C ARG A 129 1.78 7.34 17.01
N GLU A 130 2.03 6.69 18.14
CA GLU A 130 2.52 5.30 18.16
C GLU A 130 1.40 4.25 18.20
N SER A 131 0.19 4.65 18.58
CA SER A 131 -0.98 3.79 18.68
C SER A 131 -1.97 4.03 17.54
N GLU A 132 -2.82 3.05 17.26
CA GLU A 132 -3.86 3.22 16.24
C GLU A 132 -4.81 4.38 16.61
N PRO A 133 -5.14 5.27 15.65
CA PRO A 133 -6.09 6.34 15.87
C PRO A 133 -7.49 5.81 16.22
N SER A 134 -8.06 6.27 17.33
CA SER A 134 -9.38 5.82 17.81
C SER A 134 -10.56 6.27 16.95
N SER A 135 -10.45 7.44 16.30
CA SER A 135 -11.54 8.07 15.55
C SER A 135 -11.29 8.01 14.04
N VAL A 136 -11.39 6.80 13.50
CA VAL A 136 -11.17 6.53 12.08
C VAL A 136 -12.34 5.81 11.40
N THR A 137 -12.35 5.91 10.09
CA THR A 137 -13.20 5.13 9.19
C THR A 137 -12.36 4.53 8.06
N SER A 138 -12.92 3.48 7.47
CA SER A 138 -12.46 2.96 6.19
C SER A 138 -13.60 3.05 5.20
N SER A 139 -13.30 3.53 4.01
CA SER A 139 -14.21 3.55 2.87
C SER A 139 -14.28 2.19 2.15
N ARG A 140 -13.38 1.25 2.47
CA ARG A 140 -13.32 -0.09 1.89
C ARG A 140 -14.63 -0.82 2.13
N GLN A 141 -15.20 -1.35 1.05
CA GLN A 141 -16.40 -2.18 1.09
C GLN A 141 -16.02 -3.67 1.09
N PRO A 142 -16.78 -4.52 1.80
CA PRO A 142 -16.69 -5.96 1.61
C PRO A 142 -17.17 -6.32 0.19
N PHE A 143 -16.60 -7.37 -0.39
CA PHE A 143 -16.97 -7.82 -1.71
C PHE A 143 -16.74 -9.34 -1.86
N HIS A 144 -17.39 -9.94 -2.84
CA HIS A 144 -17.21 -11.33 -3.23
C HIS A 144 -16.88 -11.39 -4.73
N VAL A 145 -15.88 -12.19 -5.08
CA VAL A 145 -15.54 -12.46 -6.49
C VAL A 145 -16.26 -13.75 -6.88
N GLN A 146 -17.07 -13.71 -7.95
CA GLN A 146 -17.72 -14.91 -8.47
C GLN A 146 -16.74 -15.77 -9.25
N GLU A 147 -16.63 -17.03 -8.87
CA GLU A 147 -15.76 -18.01 -9.54
C GLU A 147 -16.19 -18.19 -11.01
N GLY A 148 -15.22 -18.11 -11.93
CA GLY A 148 -15.39 -18.41 -13.36
C GLY A 148 -15.91 -17.26 -14.24
N THR A 149 -16.48 -16.19 -13.67
CA THR A 149 -16.98 -15.03 -14.45
C THR A 149 -16.12 -13.77 -14.29
N GLY A 150 -15.38 -13.66 -13.18
CA GLY A 150 -14.65 -12.43 -12.83
C GLY A 150 -15.57 -11.28 -12.40
N SER A 151 -16.87 -11.54 -12.23
CA SER A 151 -17.83 -10.55 -11.72
C SER A 151 -17.65 -10.36 -10.22
N ILE A 152 -17.73 -9.11 -9.77
CA ILE A 152 -17.69 -8.78 -8.35
C ILE A 152 -19.09 -8.45 -7.86
N SER A 153 -19.43 -8.96 -6.69
CA SER A 153 -20.64 -8.57 -5.97
C SER A 153 -20.34 -7.88 -4.65
N ILE A 154 -21.03 -6.77 -4.40
CA ILE A 154 -20.81 -5.88 -3.25
C ILE A 154 -22.13 -5.79 -2.49
N PRO A 155 -22.22 -6.31 -1.27
CA PRO A 155 -23.43 -6.21 -0.47
C PRO A 155 -23.62 -4.76 0.02
N GLN A 156 -24.80 -4.20 -0.24
CA GLN A 156 -25.22 -2.87 0.20
C GLN A 156 -26.59 -2.98 0.88
N GLY A 157 -26.58 -3.30 2.18
CA GLY A 157 -27.81 -3.51 2.95
C GLY A 157 -28.67 -4.64 2.38
N SER A 158 -29.82 -4.30 1.79
CA SER A 158 -30.78 -5.25 1.20
C SER A 158 -30.58 -5.51 -0.29
N HIS A 159 -29.68 -4.79 -0.96
CA HIS A 159 -29.37 -4.99 -2.37
C HIS A 159 -27.90 -5.37 -2.59
N GLU A 160 -27.61 -5.93 -3.76
CA GLU A 160 -26.27 -6.33 -4.17
C GLU A 160 -25.90 -5.53 -5.42
N VAL A 161 -24.78 -4.81 -5.35
CA VAL A 161 -24.21 -4.12 -6.50
C VAL A 161 -23.30 -5.10 -7.25
N ARG A 162 -23.42 -5.13 -8.59
CA ARG A 162 -22.59 -5.99 -9.43
C ARG A 162 -21.68 -5.16 -10.32
N LEU A 163 -20.41 -5.49 -10.31
CA LEU A 163 -19.39 -4.91 -11.18
C LEU A 163 -18.90 -5.97 -12.16
N ASP A 164 -18.85 -5.59 -13.44
CA ASP A 164 -18.31 -6.40 -14.52
C ASP A 164 -16.84 -6.01 -14.73
N LEU A 165 -15.92 -6.92 -14.38
CA LEU A 165 -14.47 -6.75 -14.53
C LEU A 165 -13.86 -7.87 -15.39
N THR A 166 -14.66 -8.51 -16.25
CA THR A 166 -14.19 -9.64 -17.08
C THR A 166 -13.03 -9.25 -18.01
N ASP A 167 -12.84 -7.95 -18.31
CA ASP A 167 -11.73 -7.43 -19.10
C ASP A 167 -10.46 -7.11 -18.28
N LYS A 168 -10.49 -7.24 -16.95
CA LYS A 168 -9.37 -6.94 -16.06
C LYS A 168 -8.70 -8.21 -15.54
N SER A 169 -7.37 -8.22 -15.61
CA SER A 169 -6.55 -9.29 -15.06
C SER A 169 -6.07 -8.94 -13.65
N GLY A 170 -6.31 -9.82 -12.69
CA GLY A 170 -5.82 -9.68 -11.32
C GLY A 170 -6.93 -9.84 -10.29
N GLU A 171 -6.53 -10.20 -9.06
CA GLU A 171 -7.48 -10.27 -7.94
C GLU A 171 -7.62 -8.88 -7.29
N PRO A 172 -8.85 -8.37 -7.15
CA PRO A 172 -9.10 -7.11 -6.46
C PRO A 172 -8.71 -7.23 -4.98
N GLU A 173 -7.99 -6.24 -4.46
CA GLU A 173 -7.59 -6.17 -3.05
C GLU A 173 -8.56 -5.28 -2.26
N GLU A 174 -8.93 -4.13 -2.82
CA GLU A 174 -9.81 -3.15 -2.16
C GLU A 174 -10.86 -2.61 -3.13
N ILE A 175 -12.05 -2.29 -2.60
CA ILE A 175 -13.15 -1.71 -3.38
C ILE A 175 -13.76 -0.58 -2.59
N HIS A 176 -14.02 0.53 -3.25
CA HIS A 176 -14.54 1.74 -2.63
C HIS A 176 -15.65 2.37 -3.47
N SER A 177 -16.75 2.74 -2.83
CA SER A 177 -17.79 3.55 -3.46
C SER A 177 -17.32 5.00 -3.59
N LEU A 178 -17.29 5.51 -4.83
CA LEU A 178 -16.86 6.86 -5.16
C LEU A 178 -18.03 7.83 -5.29
N SER A 179 -19.25 7.35 -5.44
CA SER A 179 -20.44 8.19 -5.59
C SER A 179 -21.46 7.90 -4.48
N GLY A 180 -22.28 8.89 -4.12
CA GLY A 180 -23.30 8.71 -3.09
C GLY A 180 -24.44 7.75 -3.47
N ASP A 181 -24.61 7.51 -4.76
CA ASP A 181 -25.65 6.65 -5.37
C ASP A 181 -25.12 5.26 -5.78
N ASP A 182 -23.87 4.93 -5.44
CA ASP A 182 -23.22 3.66 -5.79
C ASP A 182 -23.17 3.37 -7.30
N SER A 183 -23.21 4.41 -8.14
CA SER A 183 -23.03 4.32 -9.60
C SER A 183 -21.57 4.15 -10.03
N VAL A 184 -20.62 4.67 -9.24
CA VAL A 184 -19.18 4.67 -9.57
C VAL A 184 -18.36 4.09 -8.42
N TRP A 185 -17.44 3.20 -8.79
CA TRP A 185 -16.63 2.41 -7.87
C TRP A 185 -15.15 2.48 -8.24
N LEU A 186 -14.28 2.56 -7.24
CA LEU A 186 -12.85 2.34 -7.37
C LEU A 186 -12.56 0.88 -7.03
N VAL A 187 -11.89 0.18 -7.93
CA VAL A 187 -11.36 -1.16 -7.69
C VAL A 187 -9.85 -1.06 -7.69
N VAL A 188 -9.24 -1.50 -6.60
CA VAL A 188 -7.80 -1.48 -6.38
C VAL A 188 -7.27 -2.89 -6.48
N PHE A 189 -6.24 -3.07 -7.31
CA PHE A 189 -5.46 -4.29 -7.40
C PHE A 189 -4.07 -4.03 -6.82
N GLN A 190 -3.24 -5.07 -6.80
CA GLN A 190 -1.87 -4.97 -6.28
C GLN A 190 -1.06 -3.82 -6.88
N LYS A 191 -1.14 -3.58 -8.21
CA LYS A 191 -0.28 -2.65 -8.94
C LYS A 191 -1.01 -1.50 -9.65
N ASP A 192 -2.33 -1.59 -9.79
CA ASP A 192 -3.13 -0.63 -10.51
C ASP A 192 -4.50 -0.42 -9.85
N MET A 193 -5.25 0.53 -10.39
CA MET A 193 -6.60 0.85 -9.95
C MET A 193 -7.43 1.17 -11.18
N VAL A 194 -8.70 0.78 -11.14
CA VAL A 194 -9.66 1.04 -12.22
C VAL A 194 -10.95 1.61 -11.67
N LEU A 195 -11.64 2.37 -12.51
CA LEU A 195 -13.00 2.79 -12.24
C LEU A 195 -13.96 1.78 -12.86
N ALA A 196 -14.93 1.35 -12.06
CA ALA A 196 -16.00 0.46 -12.47
C ALA A 196 -17.35 1.16 -12.26
N ARG A 197 -18.32 0.86 -13.12
CA ARG A 197 -19.69 1.35 -12.98
C ARG A 197 -20.60 0.19 -12.64
N SER A 198 -21.52 0.43 -11.71
CA SER A 198 -22.57 -0.54 -11.41
C SER A 198 -23.56 -0.63 -12.58
N ARG A 199 -24.08 -1.84 -12.80
CA ARG A 199 -25.15 -2.12 -13.75
C ARG A 199 -26.48 -2.30 -13.04
#